data_AF-A0A382BVM2-F1
#
_entry.id   AF-A0A382BVM2-F1
#
_cell.length_a   1.000
_cell.length_b   1.000
_cell.length_c   1.000
_cell.angle_alpha   90.00
_cell.angle_beta   90.00
_cell.angle_gamma   90.00
#
_symmetry.space_group_name_H-M   'P 1'
#
loop_
_entity.id
_entity.type
_entity.pdbx_description
1 polymer ?
#
loop_
_entity_poly.entity_id
_entity_poly.type
_entity_poly.pdbx_seq_one_letter_code
_entity_poly.pdbx_strand_id
1 'polypeptide(L)'
;MTNQVKVSDSTAISMPMRNLISILAAVGLGVWAYFGIIERLNSIETNYILISGDIEKNTDFRIKWPLGELGALPDDAQQFMRIDHIDQQLDKINDKLEAGMHNKVNIDRLQKDVDKMMSDIEELKDKIRDNKGIK
;
A
#
# COMPACT_ATOMS: atom_id res chain seq x y z
N MET A 1 -19.63 52.28 -72.12
CA MET A 1 -18.85 53.24 -71.30
C MET A 1 -18.32 52.47 -70.10
N THR A 2 -17.03 52.15 -70.12
CA THR A 2 -16.33 51.34 -69.10
C THR A 2 -15.99 52.23 -67.90
N ASN A 3 -16.74 52.09 -66.81
CA ASN A 3 -16.38 52.70 -65.53
C ASN A 3 -15.31 51.84 -64.86
N GLN A 4 -14.05 52.27 -64.97
CA GLN A 4 -12.97 51.75 -64.14
C GLN A 4 -13.23 52.12 -62.69
N VAL A 5 -13.46 51.12 -61.84
CA VAL A 5 -13.38 51.28 -60.39
C VAL A 5 -11.91 51.58 -60.07
N LYS A 6 -11.58 52.86 -59.90
CA LYS A 6 -10.30 53.27 -59.34
C LYS A 6 -10.30 52.88 -57.86
N VAL A 7 -9.74 51.72 -57.56
CA VAL A 7 -9.35 51.36 -56.20
C VAL A 7 -8.20 52.29 -55.82
N SER A 8 -8.45 53.16 -54.84
CA SER A 8 -7.44 54.03 -54.26
C SER A 8 -6.54 53.19 -53.35
N ASP A 9 -5.28 53.04 -53.73
CA ASP A 9 -4.18 52.50 -52.88
C ASP A 9 -3.84 53.42 -51.70
N SER A 10 -4.60 54.52 -51.52
CA SER A 10 -4.46 55.50 -50.46
C SER A 10 -5.72 55.60 -49.61
N THR A 11 -6.41 54.49 -49.34
CA THR A 11 -7.16 54.40 -48.08
C THR A 11 -6.13 54.32 -46.95
N ALA A 12 -5.35 55.40 -46.79
CA ALA A 12 -4.58 55.69 -45.62
C ALA A 12 -5.61 55.80 -44.51
N ILE A 13 -5.77 54.68 -43.80
CA ILE A 13 -6.50 54.49 -42.56
C ILE A 13 -6.85 55.85 -41.96
N SER A 14 -8.07 56.32 -42.20
CA SER A 14 -8.52 57.67 -41.80
C SER A 14 -8.77 57.77 -40.29
N MET A 15 -8.39 56.74 -39.54
CA MET A 15 -8.47 56.70 -38.10
C MET A 15 -7.10 56.99 -37.48
N PRO A 16 -7.04 57.75 -36.36
CA PRO A 16 -5.80 57.98 -35.65
C PRO A 16 -5.12 56.63 -35.32
N MET A 17 -3.84 56.46 -35.71
CA MET A 17 -3.09 55.21 -35.52
C MET A 17 -3.13 54.69 -34.08
N ARG A 18 -3.24 55.59 -33.10
CA ARG A 18 -3.43 55.25 -31.68
C ARG A 18 -4.70 54.42 -31.45
N ASN A 19 -5.82 54.77 -32.07
CA ASN A 19 -7.07 54.02 -31.93
C ASN A 19 -6.97 52.63 -32.55
N LEU A 20 -6.32 52.52 -33.71
CA LEU A 20 -6.09 51.22 -34.36
C LEU A 20 -5.19 50.30 -33.51
N ILE A 21 -4.11 50.85 -32.95
CA ILE A 21 -3.22 50.10 -32.05
C ILE A 21 -3.95 49.70 -30.75
N SER A 22 -4.79 50.57 -30.19
CA SER A 22 -5.59 50.25 -29.01
C SER A 22 -6.58 49.12 -29.26
N ILE A 23 -7.24 49.10 -30.42
CA ILE A 23 -8.15 48.01 -30.80
C ILE A 23 -7.36 46.70 -30.99
N LEU A 24 -6.22 46.73 -31.67
CA LEU A 24 -5.37 45.54 -31.85
C LEU A 24 -4.86 45.00 -30.51
N ALA A 25 -4.44 45.87 -29.60
CA ALA A 25 -4.00 45.48 -28.26
C ALA A 25 -5.15 44.87 -27.44
N ALA A 26 -6.35 45.47 -27.50
CA ALA A 26 -7.53 44.95 -26.81
C ALA A 26 -7.94 43.56 -27.35
N VAL A 27 -7.94 43.39 -28.68
CA VAL A 27 -8.23 42.09 -29.31
C VAL A 27 -7.15 41.06 -28.96
N GLY A 28 -5.87 41.44 -28.97
CA GLY A 28 -4.76 40.56 -28.60
C GLY A 28 -4.87 40.05 -27.16
N LEU A 29 -5.17 40.93 -26.21
CA LEU A 29 -5.40 40.56 -24.81
C LEU A 29 -6.66 39.70 -24.64
N GLY A 30 -7.72 39.98 -25.38
CA GLY A 30 -8.96 39.18 -25.36
C GLY A 30 -8.73 37.75 -25.83
N VAL A 31 -7.99 37.58 -26.93
CA VAL A 31 -7.64 36.25 -27.47
C VAL A 31 -6.72 35.50 -26.49
N TRP A 32 -5.71 36.16 -25.94
CA TRP A 32 -4.81 35.56 -24.96
C TRP A 32 -5.56 35.09 -23.70
N ALA A 33 -6.42 35.94 -23.14
CA ALA A 33 -7.23 35.59 -21.97
C ALA A 33 -8.20 34.44 -22.27
N TYR A 34 -8.86 34.46 -23.44
CA TYR A 34 -9.77 33.40 -23.85
C TYR A 34 -9.07 32.04 -23.94
N PHE A 35 -7.92 31.96 -24.61
CA PHE A 35 -7.16 30.72 -24.71
C PHE A 35 -6.63 30.24 -23.35
N GLY A 36 -6.14 31.15 -22.49
CA GLY A 36 -5.69 30.79 -21.14
C GLY A 36 -6.80 30.23 -20.26
N ILE A 37 -8.03 30.77 -20.37
CA ILE A 37 -9.20 30.24 -19.65
C ILE A 37 -9.58 28.85 -20.17
N ILE A 38 -9.63 28.67 -21.50
CA ILE A 38 -10.00 27.39 -22.10
C ILE A 38 -9.01 26.28 -21.75
N GLU A 39 -7.71 26.55 -21.85
CA GLU A 39 -6.69 25.56 -21.49
C GLU A 39 -6.86 25.08 -20.05
N ARG A 40 -7.05 26.03 -19.12
CA ARG A 40 -7.25 25.71 -17.71
C ARG A 40 -8.56 24.97 -17.45
N LEU A 41 -9.64 25.34 -18.16
CA LEU A 41 -10.92 24.66 -18.06
C LEU A 41 -10.82 23.20 -18.53
N ASN A 42 -10.17 22.96 -19.67
CA ASN A 42 -9.95 21.61 -20.20
C ASN A 42 -9.10 20.75 -19.25
N SER A 43 -8.09 21.35 -18.61
CA SER A 43 -7.28 20.66 -17.60
C SER A 43 -8.11 20.28 -16.37
N ILE A 44 -8.94 21.20 -15.86
CA ILE A 44 -9.83 20.94 -14.72
C ILE A 44 -10.85 19.86 -15.07
N GLU A 45 -11.45 19.92 -16.26
CA GLU A 45 -12.44 18.93 -16.72
C GLU A 45 -11.82 17.54 -16.84
N THR A 46 -10.63 17.43 -17.43
CA THR A 46 -9.89 16.15 -17.50
C THR A 46 -9.60 15.60 -16.10
N ASN A 47 -9.10 16.43 -15.20
CA ASN A 47 -8.81 16.03 -13.82
C ASN A 47 -10.09 15.61 -13.08
N TYR A 48 -11.21 16.31 -13.30
CA TYR A 48 -12.48 15.98 -12.70
C TYR A 48 -13.00 14.61 -13.16
N ILE A 49 -12.88 14.29 -14.45
CA ILE A 49 -13.26 12.99 -15.00
C ILE A 49 -12.40 11.87 -14.38
N LEU A 50 -11.09 12.08 -14.28
CA LEU A 50 -10.17 11.11 -13.66
C LEU A 50 -10.54 10.85 -12.19
N ILE A 51 -10.70 11.93 -11.41
CA ILE A 51 -11.07 11.84 -10.00
C ILE A 51 -12.44 11.17 -9.82
N SER A 52 -13.42 11.49 -10.67
CA SER A 52 -14.75 10.89 -10.60
C SER A 52 -14.69 9.38 -10.83
N GLY A 53 -13.94 8.93 -11.84
CA GLY A 53 -13.72 7.51 -12.08
C GLY A 53 -12.98 6.81 -10.95
N ASP A 54 -12.03 7.48 -10.30
CA ASP A 54 -11.32 6.92 -9.13
C ASP A 54 -12.23 6.81 -7.90
N ILE A 55 -13.12 7.77 -7.68
CA ILE A 55 -14.11 7.73 -6.59
C ILE A 55 -15.11 6.58 -6.81
N GLU A 56 -15.57 6.39 -8.04
CA GLU A 56 -16.46 5.29 -8.40
C GLU A 56 -15.79 3.94 -8.15
N LYS A 57 -14.58 3.74 -8.69
CA LYS A 57 -13.78 2.52 -8.45
C LYS A 57 -13.47 2.30 -6.97
N ASN A 58 -13.19 3.35 -6.21
CA ASN A 58 -12.94 3.25 -4.77
C ASN A 58 -14.21 2.83 -4.01
N THR A 59 -15.35 3.39 -4.39
CA THR A 59 -16.64 3.01 -3.81
C THR A 59 -16.99 1.56 -4.14
N ASP A 60 -16.77 1.15 -5.39
CA ASP A 60 -16.94 -0.23 -5.84
C ASP A 60 -16.01 -1.19 -5.09
N PHE A 61 -14.73 -0.84 -4.94
CA PHE A 61 -13.78 -1.62 -4.14
C PHE A 61 -14.26 -1.74 -2.69
N ARG A 62 -14.62 -0.63 -2.05
CA ARG A 62 -15.06 -0.62 -0.64
C ARG A 62 -16.31 -1.46 -0.40
N ILE A 63 -17.22 -1.54 -1.37
CA ILE A 63 -18.45 -2.34 -1.26
C ILE A 63 -18.17 -3.80 -1.58
N LYS A 64 -17.54 -4.08 -2.73
CA LYS A 64 -17.40 -5.44 -3.26
C LYS A 64 -16.28 -6.25 -2.59
N TRP A 65 -15.24 -5.59 -2.08
CA TRP A 65 -14.13 -6.25 -1.37
C TRP A 65 -14.58 -7.04 -0.14
N PRO A 66 -15.29 -6.47 0.85
CA PRO A 66 -15.79 -7.23 1.99
C PRO A 66 -16.87 -8.26 1.62
N LEU A 67 -17.55 -8.06 0.49
CA LEU A 67 -18.59 -8.98 0.00
C LEU A 67 -18.03 -10.13 -0.85
N GLY A 68 -16.74 -10.09 -1.24
CA GLY A 68 -16.13 -11.08 -2.13
C GLY A 68 -16.64 -11.03 -3.57
N GLU A 69 -17.38 -10.00 -3.96
CA GLU A 69 -17.95 -9.82 -5.30
C GLU A 69 -16.97 -9.19 -6.30
N LEU A 70 -15.77 -8.78 -5.85
CA LEU A 70 -14.74 -8.16 -6.69
C LEU A 70 -13.97 -9.20 -7.54
N GLY A 71 -14.31 -10.48 -7.40
CA GLY A 71 -13.59 -11.59 -8.05
C GLY A 71 -12.21 -11.82 -7.42
N ALA A 72 -11.36 -12.59 -8.09
CA ALA A 72 -9.98 -12.80 -7.65
C ALA A 72 -9.09 -11.69 -8.21
N LEU A 73 -8.70 -10.74 -7.36
CA LEU A 73 -7.66 -9.79 -7.76
C LEU A 73 -6.35 -10.58 -7.97
N PRO A 74 -5.50 -10.20 -8.94
CA PRO A 74 -4.23 -10.89 -9.19
C PRO A 74 -3.35 -11.02 -7.94
N ASP A 75 -3.39 -10.01 -7.07
CA ASP A 75 -2.65 -9.99 -5.81
C ASP A 75 -3.22 -10.94 -4.76
N ASP A 76 -4.50 -11.28 -4.85
CA ASP A 76 -5.14 -12.21 -3.92
C ASP A 76 -4.60 -13.61 -4.13
N ALA A 77 -4.36 -14.04 -5.37
CA ALA A 77 -3.77 -15.36 -5.64
C ALA A 77 -2.39 -15.52 -4.97
N GLN A 78 -1.56 -14.48 -5.01
CA GLN A 78 -0.26 -14.50 -4.33
C GLN A 78 -0.41 -14.41 -2.81
N GLN A 79 -1.38 -13.62 -2.31
CA GLN A 79 -1.67 -13.54 -0.89
C GLN A 79 -2.17 -14.88 -0.34
N PHE A 80 -3.08 -15.56 -1.04
CA PHE A 80 -3.56 -16.89 -0.68
C PHE A 80 -2.43 -17.92 -0.63
N MET A 81 -1.50 -17.91 -1.59
CA MET A 81 -0.30 -18.77 -1.53
C MET A 81 0.57 -18.46 -0.32
N ARG A 82 0.74 -17.19 0.04
CA ARG A 82 1.49 -16.81 1.26
C ARG A 82 0.78 -17.23 2.53
N ILE A 83 -0.55 -17.11 2.58
CA ILE A 83 -1.36 -17.55 3.73
C ILE A 83 -1.25 -19.05 3.90
N ASP A 84 -1.44 -19.83 2.82
CA ASP A 84 -1.29 -21.30 2.86
C ASP A 84 0.11 -21.72 3.35
N HIS A 85 1.15 -21.00 2.90
CA HIS A 85 2.50 -21.25 3.40
C HIS A 85 2.67 -20.93 4.89
N ILE A 86 2.05 -19.85 5.38
CA ILE A 86 2.07 -19.47 6.80
C ILE A 86 1.32 -20.52 7.64
N ASP A 87 0.17 -21.00 7.16
CA ASP A 87 -0.62 -22.04 7.84
C ASP A 87 0.21 -23.33 7.99
N GLN A 88 0.90 -23.76 6.94
CA GLN A 88 1.83 -24.90 7.01
C GLN A 88 3.00 -24.67 7.99
N GLN A 89 3.47 -23.43 8.14
CA GLN A 89 4.50 -23.10 9.13
C GLN A 89 3.94 -23.13 10.56
N LEU A 90 2.70 -22.66 10.76
CA LEU A 90 2.02 -22.71 12.05
C LEU A 90 1.82 -24.16 12.51
N ASP A 91 1.42 -25.06 11.62
CA ASP A 91 1.28 -26.49 11.94
C ASP A 91 2.63 -27.09 12.40
N LYS A 92 3.72 -26.81 11.68
CA LYS A 92 5.06 -27.27 12.06
C LYS A 92 5.53 -26.68 13.40
N ILE A 93 5.09 -25.47 13.74
CA ILE A 93 5.40 -24.86 15.04
C ILE A 93 4.61 -25.56 16.14
N ASN A 94 3.33 -25.87 15.91
CA ASN A 94 2.51 -26.62 16.85
C ASN A 94 3.09 -28.01 17.13
N ASP A 95 3.51 -28.76 16.10
CA ASP A 95 4.16 -30.06 16.28
C ASP A 95 5.43 -29.97 17.15
N LYS A 96 6.25 -28.95 16.91
CA LYS A 96 7.47 -28.71 17.69
C LYS A 96 7.16 -28.29 19.13
N LEU A 97 6.08 -27.54 19.34
CA LEU A 97 5.62 -27.14 20.66
C LEU A 97 5.19 -28.38 21.47
N GLU A 98 4.40 -29.27 20.87
CA GLU A 98 3.98 -30.53 21.48
C GLU A 98 5.18 -31.42 21.83
N ALA A 99 6.12 -31.60 20.90
CA ALA A 99 7.37 -32.31 21.17
C ALA A 99 8.19 -31.66 22.30
N GLY A 100 8.22 -30.33 22.35
CA GLY A 100 8.86 -29.56 23.42
C GLY A 100 8.23 -29.79 24.80
N MET A 101 6.90 -29.92 24.87
CA MET A 101 6.20 -30.26 26.11
C MET A 101 6.55 -31.66 26.62
N HIS A 102 6.61 -32.65 25.72
CA HIS A 102 7.04 -34.00 26.09
C HIS A 102 8.48 -34.02 26.61
N ASN A 103 9.39 -33.29 25.95
CA ASN A 103 10.75 -33.14 26.43
C ASN A 103 10.82 -32.49 27.81
N LYS A 104 10.03 -31.44 28.05
CA LYS A 104 9.94 -30.79 29.37
C LYS A 104 9.50 -31.76 30.46
N VAL A 105 8.42 -32.51 30.24
CA VAL A 105 7.92 -33.49 31.23
C VAL A 105 8.97 -34.58 31.50
N ASN A 106 9.66 -35.06 30.47
CA ASN A 106 10.73 -36.05 30.63
C ASN A 106 11.91 -35.48 31.42
N ILE A 107 12.31 -34.24 31.16
CA ILE A 107 13.37 -33.55 31.92
C ILE A 107 12.95 -33.38 33.38
N ASP A 108 11.73 -32.91 33.65
CA ASP A 108 11.20 -32.74 35.02
C ASP A 108 11.17 -34.08 35.77
N ARG A 109 10.87 -35.19 35.08
CA ARG A 109 10.94 -36.54 35.65
C ARG A 109 12.38 -36.95 35.96
N LEU A 110 13.29 -36.77 35.00
CA LEU A 110 14.71 -37.10 35.17
C LEU A 110 15.34 -36.29 36.31
N GLN A 111 14.96 -35.02 36.48
CA GLN A 111 15.41 -34.20 37.61
C GLN A 111 15.00 -34.81 38.95
N LYS A 112 13.73 -35.23 39.11
CA LYS A 112 13.25 -35.90 40.33
C LYS A 112 13.95 -37.23 40.60
N ASP A 113 14.18 -38.02 39.56
CA ASP A 113 14.87 -39.29 39.68
C ASP A 113 16.34 -39.07 40.12
N VAL A 114 17.00 -38.06 39.57
CA VAL A 114 18.35 -37.64 39.99
C VAL A 114 18.37 -37.15 41.44
N ASP A 115 17.40 -36.34 41.86
CA ASP A 115 17.29 -35.88 43.25
C ASP A 115 17.15 -37.05 44.23
N LYS A 116 16.32 -38.03 43.88
CA LYS A 116 16.17 -39.25 44.69
C LYS A 116 17.46 -40.07 44.73
N MET A 117 18.13 -40.25 43.58
CA MET A 117 19.42 -40.96 43.53
C MET A 117 20.48 -40.26 44.38
N MET A 118 20.53 -38.93 44.38
CA MET A 118 21.43 -38.17 45.25
C MET A 118 21.14 -38.42 46.74
N SER A 119 19.87 -38.47 47.14
CA SER A 119 19.47 -38.82 48.51
C SER A 119 19.87 -40.25 48.89
N ASP A 120 19.59 -41.21 48.01
CA ASP A 120 19.91 -42.63 48.25
C ASP A 120 21.44 -42.84 48.36
N ILE A 121 22.22 -42.11 47.56
CA ILE A 121 23.69 -42.12 47.63
C ILE A 121 24.18 -41.59 48.98
N GLU A 122 23.60 -40.50 49.50
CA GLU A 122 24.02 -39.94 50.79
C GLU A 122 23.69 -40.91 51.94
N GLU A 123 22.50 -41.54 51.93
CA GLU A 123 22.18 -42.60 52.90
C GLU A 123 23.15 -43.79 52.85
N LEU A 124 23.54 -44.23 51.66
CA LEU A 124 24.51 -45.32 51.50
C LEU A 124 25.89 -44.92 52.02
N LYS A 125 26.30 -43.67 51.81
CA LYS A 125 27.57 -43.13 52.30
C LYS A 125 27.59 -43.06 53.82
N ASP A 126 26.50 -42.65 54.46
CA ASP A 126 26.34 -42.65 55.92
C ASP A 126 26.41 -44.08 56.48
N LYS A 127 25.67 -45.03 55.89
CA LYS A 127 25.74 -46.45 56.28
C LYS A 127 27.14 -47.03 56.15
N ILE A 128 27.90 -46.67 55.11
CA ILE A 128 29.29 -47.10 54.93
C ILE A 128 30.21 -46.47 55.99
N ARG A 129 29.97 -45.21 56.36
CA ARG A 129 30.72 -44.51 57.41
C ARG A 129 30.51 -45.17 58.78
N ASP A 130 29.28 -45.55 59.09
CA ASP A 130 28.94 -46.27 60.32
C ASP A 130 29.57 -47.67 60.36
N ASN A 131 29.52 -48.42 59.25
CA ASN A 131 30.08 -49.78 59.17
C ASN A 131 31.62 -49.83 59.20
N LYS A 132 32.31 -48.75 58.77
CA LYS A 132 33.77 -48.68 58.79
C LYS A 132 34.36 -48.31 60.16
N GLY A 133 33.53 -48.09 61.19
CA GLY A 133 33.98 -48.02 62.57
C GLY A 133 35.03 -46.95 62.86
N ILE A 134 34.91 -45.77 62.26
CA ILE A 134 35.69 -44.59 62.72
C ILE A 134 34.82 -43.87 63.75
N LYS A 135 35.07 -44.16 65.04
CA LYS A 135 34.81 -43.20 66.11
C LYS A 135 35.73 -42.00 65.95
#